data_AF-A0A533B823-F1
#
_entry.id   AF-A0A533B823-F1
#
_cell.length_a   1.000
_cell.length_b   1.000
_cell.length_c   1.000
_cell.angle_alpha   90.00
_cell.angle_beta   90.00
_cell.angle_gamma   90.00
#
_symmetry.space_group_name_H-M   'P 1'
#
loop_
_entity.id
_entity.type
_entity.pdbx_description
1 polymer ?
#
loop_
_entity_poly.entity_id
_entity_poly.type
_entity_poly.pdbx_seq_one_letter_code
_entity_poly.pdbx_strand_id
1 'polypeptide(L)'
;MHRGIVWAFALWVCIVGGVSLADSGEVARIGATGEVVELSHQVDGRTVVDTLPLHRAGAIRYFSAGVGLEERTAEYPPFSLKMVFTAGGKPYLSGVSVTIQPAKGGTVLTIPQDQVEGPWLFVDLPAGIYDVTATHRDSKQGLKGVKVEAGKQRVIHLRWAEDRGLVGNLPGE
;
A
#
# COMPACT_ATOMS: atom_id res chain seq x y z
N MET A 1 -57.87 -41.45 19.13
CA MET A 1 -57.88 -42.13 17.83
C MET A 1 -58.76 -41.33 16.89
N HIS A 2 -58.19 -40.61 15.93
CA HIS A 2 -58.68 -40.43 14.55
C HIS A 2 -57.62 -39.59 13.80
N ARG A 3 -57.26 -40.10 12.62
CA ARG A 3 -56.13 -39.69 11.78
C ARG A 3 -56.61 -38.63 10.80
N GLY A 4 -55.80 -37.61 10.54
CA GLY A 4 -56.04 -36.64 9.48
C GLY A 4 -54.73 -35.99 9.05
N ILE A 5 -54.14 -36.51 7.98
CA ILE A 5 -53.00 -35.94 7.27
C ILE A 5 -53.57 -34.94 6.27
N VAL A 6 -53.10 -33.69 6.30
CA VAL A 6 -53.24 -32.74 5.19
C VAL A 6 -51.85 -32.17 4.90
N TRP A 7 -51.37 -32.44 3.70
CA TRP A 7 -50.21 -31.77 3.11
C TRP A 7 -50.66 -30.42 2.54
N ALA A 8 -49.94 -29.34 2.83
CA ALA A 8 -50.02 -28.11 2.07
C ALA A 8 -48.62 -27.52 1.89
N PHE A 9 -48.32 -27.28 0.62
CA PHE A 9 -47.09 -26.79 0.02
C PHE A 9 -46.66 -25.40 0.52
N ALA A 10 -45.33 -25.23 0.57
CA ALA A 10 -44.55 -24.08 0.10
C ALA A 10 -45.03 -22.66 0.43
N LEU A 11 -44.21 -21.95 1.21
CA LEU A 11 -43.75 -20.63 0.78
C LEU A 11 -42.36 -20.35 1.36
N TRP A 12 -41.34 -20.70 0.56
CA TRP A 12 -39.99 -20.19 0.74
C TRP A 12 -40.01 -18.73 0.29
N VAL A 13 -40.15 -17.81 1.24
CA VAL A 13 -39.92 -16.39 0.96
C VAL A 13 -38.44 -16.14 1.21
N CYS A 14 -37.68 -16.08 0.11
CA CYS A 14 -36.39 -15.43 0.06
C CYS A 14 -36.60 -13.95 0.44
N ILE A 15 -36.28 -13.58 1.67
CA ILE A 15 -36.09 -12.16 1.98
C ILE A 15 -34.79 -11.77 1.30
N VAL A 16 -34.98 -11.12 0.16
CA VAL A 16 -34.06 -10.28 -0.59
C VAL A 16 -33.04 -9.67 0.37
N GLY A 17 -31.80 -10.16 0.27
CA GLY A 17 -30.67 -9.45 0.84
C GLY A 17 -30.69 -8.05 0.26
N GLY A 18 -30.86 -7.05 1.12
CA GLY A 18 -30.61 -5.68 0.75
C GLY A 18 -29.21 -5.64 0.18
N VAL A 19 -29.10 -5.32 -1.11
CA VAL A 19 -27.83 -4.91 -1.70
C VAL A 19 -27.47 -3.62 -0.97
N SER A 20 -26.64 -3.78 0.06
CA SER A 20 -25.91 -2.67 0.64
C SER A 20 -25.06 -2.13 -0.49
N LEU A 21 -25.45 -0.99 -1.05
CA LEU A 21 -24.57 -0.12 -1.80
C LEU A 21 -23.54 0.41 -0.79
N ALA A 22 -22.63 -0.47 -0.37
CA ALA A 22 -21.33 -0.04 0.09
C ALA A 22 -20.66 0.51 -1.17
N ASP A 23 -20.39 1.80 -1.13
CA ASP A 23 -19.48 2.48 -2.04
C ASP A 23 -18.32 1.51 -2.28
N SER A 24 -18.23 0.98 -3.49
CA SER A 24 -17.28 -0.08 -3.82
C SER A 24 -15.93 0.58 -4.01
N GLY A 25 -15.39 1.14 -2.93
CA GLY A 25 -14.09 1.77 -2.89
C GLY A 25 -13.07 0.81 -3.45
N GLU A 26 -12.08 1.35 -4.15
CA GLU A 26 -11.03 0.54 -4.73
C GLU A 26 -10.38 -0.28 -3.60
N VAL A 27 -10.34 -1.62 -3.74
CA VAL A 27 -9.77 -2.48 -2.70
C VAL A 27 -8.52 -3.12 -3.26
N ALA A 28 -7.41 -2.92 -2.55
CA ALA A 28 -6.18 -3.63 -2.79
C ALA A 28 -6.09 -4.88 -1.89
N ARG A 29 -5.63 -5.99 -2.44
CA ARG A 29 -5.43 -7.26 -1.72
C ARG A 29 -4.09 -7.88 -2.10
N ILE A 30 -3.53 -8.68 -1.20
CA ILE A 30 -2.34 -9.48 -1.54
C ILE A 30 -2.81 -10.63 -2.43
N GLY A 31 -2.25 -10.74 -3.63
CA GLY A 31 -2.58 -11.79 -4.59
C GLY A 31 -2.25 -13.18 -4.05
N ALA A 32 -2.82 -14.22 -4.64
CA ALA A 32 -2.75 -15.59 -4.12
C ALA A 32 -1.32 -16.13 -4.00
N THR A 33 -0.42 -15.75 -4.92
CA THR A 33 1.01 -16.12 -4.87
C THR A 33 1.78 -15.33 -3.81
N GLY A 34 1.21 -14.21 -3.34
CA GLY A 34 1.85 -13.26 -2.46
C GLY A 34 2.96 -12.47 -3.14
N GLU A 35 3.05 -12.43 -4.47
CA GLU A 35 4.09 -11.68 -5.20
C GLU A 35 3.62 -10.32 -5.70
N VAL A 36 2.30 -10.06 -5.63
CA VAL A 36 1.69 -8.81 -6.08
C VAL A 36 0.63 -8.34 -5.10
N VAL A 37 0.37 -7.04 -5.14
CA VAL A 37 -0.85 -6.43 -4.61
C VAL A 37 -1.80 -6.22 -5.79
N GLU A 38 -2.96 -6.86 -5.75
CA GLU A 38 -4.03 -6.76 -6.74
C GLU A 38 -4.96 -5.61 -6.35
N LEU A 39 -5.07 -4.60 -7.20
CA LEU A 39 -5.94 -3.43 -7.03
C LEU A 39 -7.17 -3.59 -7.91
N SER A 40 -8.33 -3.84 -7.29
CA SER A 40 -9.60 -3.96 -8.01
C SER A 40 -10.33 -2.63 -8.05
N HIS A 41 -10.70 -2.17 -9.25
CA HIS A 41 -11.49 -0.96 -9.48
C HIS A 41 -12.52 -1.17 -10.61
N GLN A 42 -13.54 -0.30 -10.70
CA GLN A 42 -14.58 -0.40 -11.73
C GLN A 42 -14.31 0.61 -12.85
N VAL A 43 -14.30 0.12 -14.09
CA VAL A 43 -14.23 0.94 -15.30
C VAL A 43 -15.42 0.57 -16.19
N ASP A 44 -16.33 1.51 -16.46
CA ASP A 44 -17.53 1.30 -17.28
C ASP A 44 -18.36 0.06 -16.88
N GLY A 45 -18.49 -0.19 -15.57
CA GLY A 45 -19.23 -1.35 -15.03
C GLY A 45 -18.50 -2.70 -15.17
N ARG A 46 -17.22 -2.69 -15.55
CA ARG A 46 -16.34 -3.85 -15.54
C ARG A 46 -15.30 -3.74 -14.44
N THR A 47 -15.05 -4.84 -13.76
CA THR A 47 -13.95 -4.91 -12.79
C THR A 47 -12.63 -5.06 -13.54
N VAL A 48 -11.73 -4.11 -13.32
CA VAL A 48 -10.34 -4.14 -13.79
C VAL A 48 -9.46 -4.38 -12.57
N VAL A 49 -8.43 -5.23 -12.74
CA VAL A 49 -7.47 -5.56 -11.68
C VAL A 49 -6.08 -5.17 -12.15
N ASP A 50 -5.52 -4.15 -11.53
CA ASP A 50 -4.12 -3.78 -11.71
C ASP A 50 -3.24 -4.52 -10.69
N THR A 51 -1.96 -4.67 -11.00
CA THR A 51 -1.01 -5.36 -10.12
C THR A 51 0.17 -4.47 -9.79
N LEU A 52 0.46 -4.32 -8.49
CA LEU A 52 1.67 -3.67 -7.99
C LEU A 52 2.66 -4.74 -7.50
N PRO A 53 3.96 -4.65 -7.82
CA PRO A 53 4.96 -5.59 -7.33
C PRO A 53 5.05 -5.61 -5.79
N LEU A 54 4.96 -6.80 -5.19
CA LEU A 54 5.18 -7.00 -3.75
C LEU A 54 6.54 -7.63 -3.50
N HIS A 55 7.47 -6.83 -3.04
CA HIS A 55 8.84 -7.24 -2.75
C HIS A 55 8.99 -7.83 -1.34
N ARG A 56 10.09 -8.56 -1.14
CA ARG A 56 10.45 -9.18 0.14
C ARG A 56 11.92 -9.00 0.47
N ALA A 57 12.19 -8.76 1.74
CA ALA A 57 13.52 -8.83 2.34
C ALA A 57 13.44 -9.68 3.62
N GLY A 58 13.78 -10.96 3.50
CA GLY A 58 13.51 -11.95 4.55
C GLY A 58 12.01 -12.06 4.81
N ALA A 59 11.58 -11.81 6.04
CA ALA A 59 10.17 -11.83 6.44
C ALA A 59 9.42 -10.51 6.18
N ILE A 60 10.13 -9.42 5.88
CA ILE A 60 9.52 -8.10 5.67
C ILE A 60 9.03 -8.01 4.22
N ARG A 61 7.80 -7.53 4.06
CA ARG A 61 7.18 -7.28 2.75
C ARG A 61 7.03 -5.78 2.53
N TYR A 62 7.17 -5.33 1.30
CA TYR A 62 6.96 -3.93 0.94
C TYR A 62 6.56 -3.77 -0.53
N PHE A 63 5.83 -2.70 -0.82
CA PHE A 63 5.44 -2.33 -2.18
C PHE A 63 5.29 -0.81 -2.29
N SER A 64 5.41 -0.29 -3.51
CA SER A 64 5.21 1.12 -3.81
C SER A 64 3.86 1.34 -4.51
N ALA A 65 3.24 2.49 -4.25
CA ALA A 65 1.96 2.88 -4.85
C ALA A 65 1.77 4.41 -4.80
N GLY A 66 0.56 4.86 -5.15
CA GLY A 66 0.13 6.25 -5.15
C GLY A 66 0.42 7.00 -6.45
N VAL A 67 0.70 6.30 -7.55
CA VAL A 67 0.92 6.96 -8.86
C VAL A 67 -0.42 7.39 -9.45
N GLY A 68 -1.34 6.44 -9.63
CA GLY A 68 -2.70 6.66 -10.13
C GLY A 68 -3.68 7.23 -9.10
N LEU A 69 -4.88 7.60 -9.56
CA LEU A 69 -5.97 8.02 -8.68
C LEU A 69 -6.51 6.83 -7.89
N GLU A 70 -6.69 5.72 -8.59
CA GLU A 70 -7.19 4.43 -8.12
C GLU A 70 -6.30 3.90 -6.98
N GLU A 71 -4.99 4.01 -7.13
CA GLU A 71 -4.03 3.68 -6.08
C GLU A 71 -4.14 4.61 -4.85
N ARG A 72 -4.61 5.85 -5.02
CA ARG A 72 -4.68 6.84 -3.94
C ARG A 72 -5.98 6.76 -3.14
N THR A 73 -7.05 6.31 -3.79
CA THR A 73 -8.38 6.10 -3.21
C THR A 73 -8.52 4.70 -2.62
N ALA A 74 -7.63 3.77 -2.98
CA ALA A 74 -7.71 2.39 -2.54
C ALA A 74 -7.54 2.17 -1.03
N GLU A 75 -8.31 1.22 -0.52
CA GLU A 75 -8.09 0.58 0.78
C GLU A 75 -7.06 -0.55 0.63
N TYR A 76 -5.92 -0.41 1.31
CA TYR A 76 -4.81 -1.36 1.24
C TYR A 76 -4.85 -2.41 2.35
N PRO A 77 -4.27 -3.61 2.11
CA PRO A 77 -4.04 -4.58 3.17
C PRO A 77 -3.21 -3.96 4.32
N PRO A 78 -3.28 -4.53 5.53
CA PRO A 78 -2.58 -3.97 6.68
C PRO A 78 -1.05 -4.04 6.49
N PHE A 79 -0.44 -2.86 6.38
CA PHE A 79 1.01 -2.64 6.43
C PHE A 79 1.29 -1.66 7.58
N SER A 80 2.26 -2.00 8.42
CA SER A 80 2.48 -1.29 9.69
C SER A 80 3.16 0.07 9.54
N LEU A 81 3.83 0.33 8.41
CA LEU A 81 4.40 1.63 8.07
C LEU A 81 4.00 2.06 6.65
N LYS A 82 3.49 3.29 6.51
CA LYS A 82 3.32 4.01 5.23
C LYS A 82 4.24 5.22 5.21
N MET A 83 5.07 5.33 4.18
CA MET A 83 5.90 6.49 3.90
C MET A 83 5.30 7.26 2.73
N VAL A 84 5.26 8.60 2.86
CA VAL A 84 4.80 9.51 1.80
C VAL A 84 5.94 10.45 1.43
N PHE A 85 6.35 10.41 0.17
CA PHE A 85 7.46 11.19 -0.37
C PHE A 85 6.96 12.37 -1.20
N THR A 86 7.56 13.55 -0.99
CA THR A 86 7.21 14.78 -1.73
C THR A 86 8.45 15.63 -1.96
N ALA A 87 8.52 16.36 -3.08
CA ALA A 87 9.65 17.25 -3.38
C ALA A 87 9.17 18.52 -4.08
N GLY A 88 9.87 19.65 -3.87
CA GLY A 88 9.61 20.87 -4.66
C GLY A 88 8.19 21.44 -4.53
N GLY A 89 7.47 21.11 -3.45
CA GLY A 89 6.06 21.45 -3.28
C GLY A 89 5.08 20.63 -4.13
N LYS A 90 5.56 19.65 -4.90
CA LYS A 90 4.72 18.69 -5.62
C LYS A 90 4.33 17.52 -4.72
N PRO A 91 3.12 16.96 -4.90
CA PRO A 91 2.64 15.82 -4.11
C PRO A 91 3.26 14.47 -4.57
N TYR A 92 4.25 14.48 -5.46
CA TYR A 92 4.80 13.29 -6.09
C TYR A 92 6.33 13.29 -6.00
N LEU A 93 6.89 12.17 -5.53
CA LEU A 93 8.32 11.88 -5.62
C LEU A 93 8.52 10.36 -5.64
N SER A 94 9.14 9.84 -6.69
CA SER A 94 9.59 8.44 -6.80
C SER A 94 11.12 8.37 -6.86
N GLY A 95 11.69 7.17 -7.04
CA GLY A 95 13.15 7.00 -7.14
C GLY A 95 13.86 7.27 -5.82
N VAL A 96 13.21 6.92 -4.71
CA VAL A 96 13.74 7.12 -3.36
C VAL A 96 14.32 5.81 -2.87
N SER A 97 15.60 5.80 -2.47
CA SER A 97 16.16 4.68 -1.72
C SER A 97 15.86 4.84 -0.23
N VAL A 98 15.49 3.75 0.45
CA VAL A 98 15.09 3.79 1.86
C VAL A 98 15.92 2.80 2.66
N THR A 99 16.41 3.24 3.81
CA THR A 99 17.11 2.42 4.80
C THR A 99 16.35 2.50 6.12
N ILE A 100 16.01 1.33 6.67
CA ILE A 100 15.28 1.22 7.95
C ILE A 100 16.14 0.41 8.92
N GLN A 101 16.55 1.06 9.99
CA GLN A 101 17.42 0.51 11.03
C GLN A 101 16.60 0.28 12.32
N PRO A 102 16.49 -0.96 12.83
CA PRO A 102 15.94 -1.18 14.16
C PRO A 102 16.80 -0.51 15.24
N ALA A 103 16.19 0.26 16.15
CA ALA A 103 16.89 0.97 17.22
C ALA A 103 17.52 0.05 18.27
N LYS A 104 16.98 -1.17 18.42
CA LYS A 104 17.52 -2.21 19.32
C LYS A 104 18.66 -3.02 18.68
N GLY A 105 19.14 -2.61 17.50
CA GLY A 105 20.01 -3.44 16.67
C GLY A 105 19.23 -4.52 15.92
N GLY A 106 19.88 -5.13 14.92
CA GLY A 106 19.27 -6.12 14.03
C GLY A 106 19.56 -5.83 12.57
N THR A 107 18.96 -6.63 11.69
CA THR A 107 19.15 -6.52 10.24
C THR A 107 18.60 -5.20 9.73
N VAL A 108 19.44 -4.48 8.98
CA VAL A 108 19.06 -3.27 8.28
C VAL A 108 18.29 -3.65 7.02
N LEU A 109 17.12 -3.03 6.83
CA LEU A 109 16.38 -3.15 5.58
C LEU A 109 16.81 -2.03 4.64
N THR A 110 17.23 -2.40 3.43
CA THR A 110 17.51 -1.46 2.34
C THR A 110 16.55 -1.73 1.19
N ILE A 111 15.77 -0.71 0.81
CA ILE A 111 14.87 -0.73 -0.33
C ILE A 111 15.50 0.16 -1.41
N PRO A 112 15.85 -0.40 -2.58
CA PRO A 112 16.53 0.35 -3.62
C PRO A 112 15.55 1.25 -4.39
N GLN A 113 16.08 2.31 -5.01
CA GLN A 113 15.27 3.36 -5.64
C GLN A 113 14.39 2.85 -6.80
N ASP A 114 14.83 1.81 -7.51
CA ASP A 114 14.11 1.19 -8.62
C ASP A 114 12.84 0.44 -8.17
N GLN A 115 12.70 0.17 -6.86
CA GLN A 115 11.51 -0.47 -6.28
C GLN A 115 10.57 0.53 -5.59
N VAL A 116 10.88 1.82 -5.67
CA VAL A 116 10.06 2.92 -5.15
C VAL A 116 9.60 3.77 -6.32
N GLU A 117 8.70 3.20 -7.11
CA GLU A 117 8.21 3.78 -8.37
C GLU A 117 7.13 4.85 -8.16
N GLY A 118 6.49 4.88 -6.98
CA GLY A 118 5.46 5.84 -6.61
C GLY A 118 5.78 6.67 -5.36
N PRO A 119 4.93 7.67 -5.04
CA PRO A 119 5.12 8.55 -3.90
C PRO A 119 4.85 7.90 -2.57
N TRP A 120 4.21 6.73 -2.54
CA TRP A 120 3.94 5.98 -1.32
C TRP A 120 4.74 4.69 -1.30
N LEU A 121 5.23 4.34 -0.11
CA LEU A 121 5.89 3.08 0.17
C LEU A 121 5.28 2.48 1.43
N PHE A 122 4.77 1.26 1.30
CA PHE A 122 4.19 0.50 2.39
C PHE A 122 5.19 -0.57 2.82
N VAL A 123 5.43 -0.70 4.13
CA VAL A 123 6.38 -1.68 4.69
C VAL A 123 5.74 -2.39 5.87
N ASP A 124 5.79 -3.71 5.85
CA ASP A 124 5.24 -4.58 6.89
C ASP A 124 6.34 -4.93 7.91
N LEU A 125 6.56 -3.99 8.83
CA LEU A 125 7.53 -4.11 9.90
C LEU A 125 6.91 -4.74 11.16
N PRO A 126 7.68 -5.56 11.90
CA PRO A 126 7.34 -5.93 13.26
C PRO A 126 7.15 -4.70 14.17
N ALA A 127 6.43 -4.88 15.29
CA ALA A 127 6.33 -3.84 16.30
C ALA A 127 7.72 -3.51 16.89
N GLY A 128 8.04 -2.23 16.98
CA GLY A 128 9.40 -1.81 17.35
C GLY A 128 9.62 -0.30 17.20
N ILE A 129 10.87 0.10 17.39
CA ILE A 129 11.33 1.47 17.17
C ILE A 129 12.41 1.42 16.10
N TYR A 130 12.27 2.29 15.09
CA TYR A 130 13.12 2.29 13.91
C TYR A 130 13.63 3.70 13.60
N ASP A 131 14.85 3.77 13.10
CA ASP A 131 15.39 4.95 12.43
C ASP A 131 15.25 4.74 10.93
N VAL A 132 14.58 5.68 10.27
CA VAL A 132 14.28 5.65 8.83
C VAL A 132 15.10 6.72 8.14
N THR A 133 15.84 6.35 7.11
CA THR A 133 16.54 7.29 6.22
C THR A 133 16.08 7.07 4.80
N ALA A 134 15.54 8.11 4.17
CA ALA A 134 15.18 8.11 2.77
C ALA A 134 16.12 9.03 2.00
N THR A 135 16.61 8.57 0.85
CA THR A 135 17.57 9.29 0.02
C THR A 135 17.03 9.41 -1.39
N HIS A 136 16.90 10.65 -1.85
CA HIS A 136 16.57 10.98 -3.23
C HIS A 136 17.76 11.73 -3.83
N ARG A 137 18.42 11.13 -4.82
CA ARG A 137 19.74 11.54 -5.32
C ARG A 137 20.77 11.71 -4.19
N ASP A 138 21.29 12.91 -4.01
CA ASP A 138 22.31 13.24 -3.01
C ASP A 138 21.71 13.75 -1.69
N SER A 139 20.38 13.93 -1.64
CA SER A 139 19.68 14.52 -0.50
C SER A 139 19.01 13.47 0.37
N LYS A 140 19.36 13.47 1.66
CA LYS A 140 18.82 12.55 2.67
C LYS A 140 17.78 13.24 3.55
N GLN A 141 16.73 12.51 3.88
CA GLN A 141 15.74 12.85 4.90
C GLN A 141 15.70 11.71 5.92
N GLY A 142 15.88 12.03 7.20
CA GLY A 142 15.98 11.05 8.28
C GLY A 142 14.96 11.31 9.38
N LEU A 143 14.32 10.26 9.87
CA LEU A 143 13.44 10.27 11.03
C LEU A 143 13.92 9.22 12.03
N LYS A 144 14.23 9.65 13.24
CA LYS A 144 14.64 8.75 14.33
C LYS A 144 13.47 8.40 15.23
N GLY A 145 13.51 7.21 15.82
CA GLY A 145 12.55 6.81 16.84
C GLY A 145 11.12 6.57 16.32
N VAL A 146 10.97 6.19 15.05
CA VAL A 146 9.67 5.85 14.46
C VAL A 146 9.11 4.61 15.16
N LYS A 147 8.06 4.81 15.96
CA LYS A 147 7.37 3.73 16.68
C LYS A 147 6.37 3.03 15.76
N VAL A 148 6.54 1.73 15.59
CA VAL A 148 5.61 0.84 14.89
C VAL A 148 4.91 -0.03 15.94
N GLU A 149 3.58 -0.08 15.88
CA GLU A 149 2.74 -0.84 16.81
C GLU A 149 1.97 -1.92 16.05
N ALA A 150 1.81 -3.11 16.66
CA ALA A 150 1.06 -4.19 16.03
C ALA A 150 -0.40 -3.78 15.74
N GLY A 151 -0.89 -4.11 14.55
CA GLY A 151 -2.25 -3.83 14.12
C GLY A 151 -2.55 -2.35 13.82
N LYS A 152 -1.55 -1.47 13.85
CA LYS A 152 -1.70 -0.05 13.48
C LYS A 152 -0.78 0.30 12.32
N GLN A 153 -1.28 1.15 11.42
CA GLN A 153 -0.44 1.77 10.41
C GLN A 153 0.13 3.08 10.95
N ARG A 154 1.46 3.18 10.99
CA ARG A 154 2.17 4.44 11.21
C ARG A 154 2.37 5.12 9.86
N VAL A 155 1.94 6.37 9.72
CA VAL A 155 2.23 7.18 8.53
C VAL A 155 3.33 8.19 8.84
N ILE A 156 4.34 8.29 7.98
CA ILE A 156 5.39 9.31 8.05
C ILE A 156 5.54 10.02 6.71
N HIS A 157 5.84 11.32 6.77
CA HIS A 157 6.02 12.17 5.59
C HIS A 157 7.48 12.60 5.51
N LEU A 158 8.07 12.42 4.33
CA LEU A 158 9.45 12.75 4.03
C LEU A 158 9.42 13.74 2.85
N ARG A 159 9.94 14.95 3.08
CA ARG A 159 9.81 16.08 2.14
C ARG A 159 11.17 16.63 1.78
N TRP A 160 11.38 16.85 0.50
CA TRP A 160 12.55 17.53 -0.05
C TRP A 160 12.19 18.95 -0.52
N ALA A 161 13.15 19.86 -0.42
CA ALA A 161 12.97 21.25 -0.84
C ALA A 161 12.88 21.39 -2.38
N GLU A 162 13.62 20.57 -3.14
CA GLU A 162 13.67 20.63 -4.60
C GLU A 162 13.30 19.29 -5.25
N ASP A 163 12.43 19.34 -6.26
CA ASP A 163 12.17 18.27 -7.23
C ASP A 163 13.00 18.58 -8.48
N ARG A 164 14.32 18.31 -8.45
CA ARG A 164 15.05 18.25 -9.73
C ARG A 164 14.42 17.07 -10.49
N GLY A 165 13.78 17.28 -11.64
CA GLY A 165 13.19 16.16 -12.42
C GLY A 165 14.26 15.18 -12.90
N LEU A 166 13.89 14.01 -13.44
CA LEU A 166 14.79 13.01 -14.06
C LEU A 166 15.48 13.55 -15.33
N VAL A 167 16.19 14.68 -15.24
CA VAL A 167 16.97 15.21 -16.35
C VAL A 167 18.32 14.49 -16.35
N GLY A 168 18.42 13.51 -17.25
CA GLY A 168 19.69 12.96 -17.68
C GLY A 168 20.59 14.10 -18.15
N ASN A 169 21.84 14.06 -17.71
CA ASN A 169 22.88 14.97 -18.12
C ASN A 169 23.12 14.76 -19.63
N LEU A 170 22.43 15.53 -20.49
CA LEU A 170 22.78 15.60 -21.91
C LEU A 170 24.11 16.35 -22.01
N PRO A 171 25.18 15.74 -22.57
CA PRO A 171 26.39 16.49 -22.86
C PRO A 171 26.05 17.58 -23.88
N GLY A 172 26.50 18.81 -23.60
CA GLY A 172 26.38 19.93 -24.53
C GLY A 172 27.11 19.62 -25.83
N GLU A 173 26.45 19.93 -26.95
CA GLU A 173 27.05 20.00 -28.28
C GLU A 173 28.18 21.04 -28.36
#